data_AF-A0A4Q3C942-F1
#
_entry.id   AF-A0A4Q3C942-F1
#
_cell.length_a   1.000
_cell.length_b   1.000
_cell.length_c   1.000
_cell.angle_alpha   90.00
_cell.angle_beta   90.00
_cell.angle_gamma   90.00
#
_symmetry.space_group_name_H-M   'P 1'
#
loop_
_entity.id
_entity.type
_entity.pdbx_description
1 polymer ?
#
loop_
_entity_poly.entity_id
_entity_poly.type
_entity_poly.pdbx_seq_one_letter_code
_entity_poly.pdbx_strand_id
1 'polypeptide(L)'
;MRDDIDAEMEERMMAWIERRWRAIFWLLFIGTCLYFTYYKWGQISWLALGDTDDNMRLAQVKAWLGGQGWFDLRQHKLAPPDGLNIHWSRIVDLPIAGLLLIFTPIFGDFTAQRIASAIAPMIAFAPALFAMLLAVRRLIHPRAYPLAFAILMCAQTTLFMWMPLRLDHHGWQLAMLCLVVAGLADPAGRRGGATVGLATAVSFGIGLELIPMMAIAGASIALRWMWAQGEMAMVETERLRLYAVTLAGGCAIAFGGFASYDNRQMLCDVLSPVYLSTLLLSAALLLGLSFVPAEGRGLRLGLLLLA
;
A
#
# COMPACT_ATOMS: atom_id res chain seq x y z
N MET A 1 -49.48 3.98 0.57
CA MET A 1 -49.39 2.76 1.42
C MET A 1 -48.33 1.78 0.92
N ARG A 2 -48.43 1.23 -0.31
CA ARG A 2 -47.35 0.37 -0.85
C ARG A 2 -46.04 1.14 -1.05
N ASP A 3 -46.15 2.34 -1.64
CA ASP A 3 -45.01 3.23 -1.87
C ASP A 3 -44.35 3.70 -0.55
N ASP A 4 -45.13 3.87 0.52
CA ASP A 4 -44.61 4.25 1.85
C ASP A 4 -43.86 3.08 2.52
N ILE A 5 -44.36 1.85 2.36
CA ILE A 5 -43.70 0.63 2.88
C ILE A 5 -42.38 0.39 2.14
N ASP A 6 -42.37 0.59 0.82
CA ASP A 6 -41.16 0.42 0.01
C ASP A 6 -40.11 1.48 0.36
N ALA A 7 -40.51 2.73 0.59
CA ALA A 7 -39.63 3.81 1.04
C ALA A 7 -39.05 3.56 2.44
N GLU A 8 -39.88 3.12 3.40
CA GLU A 8 -39.42 2.80 4.76
C GLU A 8 -38.44 1.61 4.76
N MET A 9 -38.71 0.59 3.94
CA MET A 9 -37.82 -0.54 3.76
C MET A 9 -36.47 -0.11 3.16
N GLU A 10 -36.48 0.73 2.13
CA GLU A 10 -35.28 1.27 1.50
C GLU A 10 -34.43 2.04 2.52
N GLU A 11 -35.05 2.94 3.29
CA GLU A 11 -34.36 3.74 4.30
C GLU A 11 -33.73 2.85 5.39
N ARG A 12 -34.47 1.85 5.87
CA ARG A 12 -33.97 0.88 6.85
C ARG A 12 -32.78 0.08 6.32
N MET A 13 -32.84 -0.36 5.06
CA MET A 13 -31.75 -1.07 4.40
C MET A 13 -30.52 -0.17 4.26
N MET A 14 -30.71 1.06 3.79
CA MET A 14 -29.65 2.04 3.59
C MET A 14 -28.96 2.43 4.91
N ALA A 15 -29.73 2.64 5.97
CA ALA A 15 -29.20 2.88 7.31
C ALA A 15 -28.46 1.66 7.91
N TRP A 16 -28.87 0.44 7.54
CA TRP A 16 -28.18 -0.78 7.94
C TRP A 16 -26.82 -0.90 7.24
N ILE A 17 -26.78 -0.70 5.92
CA ILE A 17 -25.55 -0.69 5.09
C ILE A 17 -24.56 0.32 5.66
N GLU A 18 -25.03 1.54 5.93
CA GLU A 18 -24.20 2.61 6.45
C GLU A 18 -23.54 2.26 7.81
N ARG A 19 -24.34 1.71 8.74
CA ARG A 19 -23.89 1.38 10.10
C ARG A 19 -23.00 0.14 10.16
N ARG A 20 -23.25 -0.86 9.31
CA ARG A 20 -22.54 -2.16 9.33
C ARG A 20 -21.44 -2.31 8.28
N TRP A 21 -20.97 -1.20 7.70
CA TRP A 21 -20.00 -1.23 6.61
C TRP A 21 -18.72 -2.02 6.89
N ARG A 22 -18.24 -2.06 8.15
CA ARG A 22 -17.05 -2.86 8.52
C ARG A 22 -17.32 -4.36 8.45
N ALA A 23 -18.49 -4.81 8.89
CA ALA A 23 -18.89 -6.20 8.76
C ALA A 23 -19.10 -6.56 7.29
N ILE A 24 -19.70 -5.65 6.52
CA ILE A 24 -19.88 -5.82 5.08
C ILE A 24 -18.51 -5.89 4.37
N PHE A 25 -17.55 -5.05 4.74
CA PHE A 25 -16.17 -5.14 4.26
C PHE A 25 -15.60 -6.55 4.43
N TRP A 26 -15.72 -7.15 5.62
CA TRP A 26 -15.22 -8.51 5.85
C TRP A 26 -15.96 -9.56 5.01
N LEU A 27 -17.29 -9.43 4.86
CA LEU A 27 -18.07 -10.31 3.99
C LEU A 27 -17.62 -10.20 2.52
N LEU A 28 -17.42 -8.98 2.02
CA LEU A 28 -16.94 -8.72 0.66
C LEU A 28 -15.52 -9.26 0.48
N PHE A 29 -14.62 -8.98 1.42
CA PHE A 29 -13.24 -9.46 1.40
C PHE A 29 -13.15 -10.99 1.38
N ILE A 30 -13.82 -11.66 2.31
CA ILE A 30 -13.83 -13.12 2.40
C ILE A 30 -14.49 -13.72 1.16
N GLY A 31 -15.62 -13.15 0.71
CA GLY A 31 -16.30 -13.57 -0.51
C GLY A 31 -15.38 -13.50 -1.74
N THR A 32 -14.63 -12.39 -1.90
CA THR A 32 -13.66 -12.25 -2.99
C THR A 32 -12.50 -13.23 -2.85
N CYS A 33 -11.96 -13.47 -1.64
CA CYS A 33 -10.89 -14.44 -1.43
C CYS A 33 -11.32 -15.87 -1.77
N LEU A 34 -12.55 -16.24 -1.40
CA LEU A 34 -13.14 -17.53 -1.77
C LEU A 34 -13.31 -17.64 -3.29
N TYR A 35 -13.84 -16.59 -3.93
CA TYR A 35 -13.96 -16.51 -5.38
C TYR A 35 -12.60 -16.64 -6.08
N PHE A 36 -11.59 -15.88 -5.66
CA PHE A 36 -10.24 -15.95 -6.22
C PHE A 36 -9.61 -17.34 -6.08
N THR A 37 -9.74 -17.95 -4.90
CA THR A 37 -9.23 -19.29 -4.63
C THR A 37 -9.91 -20.33 -5.52
N TYR A 38 -11.24 -20.25 -5.66
CA TYR A 38 -11.99 -21.10 -6.56
C TYR A 38 -11.57 -20.90 -8.02
N TYR A 39 -11.51 -19.65 -8.47
CA TYR A 39 -11.14 -19.28 -9.84
C TYR A 39 -9.72 -19.73 -10.23
N LYS A 40 -8.77 -19.69 -9.28
CA LYS A 40 -7.37 -20.11 -9.47
C LYS A 40 -7.06 -21.52 -8.97
N TRP A 41 -8.07 -22.32 -8.59
CA TRP A 41 -7.87 -23.60 -7.91
C TRP A 41 -6.96 -24.56 -8.68
N GLY A 42 -7.12 -24.63 -10.00
CA GLY A 42 -6.28 -25.45 -10.88
C GLY A 42 -4.81 -25.04 -10.80
N GLN A 43 -4.51 -23.75 -10.97
CA GLN A 43 -3.13 -23.25 -10.90
C GLN A 43 -2.54 -23.39 -9.51
N ILE A 44 -3.33 -23.16 -8.44
CA ILE A 44 -2.89 -23.36 -7.05
C ILE A 44 -2.56 -24.83 -6.80
N SER A 45 -3.34 -25.75 -7.37
CA SER A 45 -3.14 -27.19 -7.19
C SER A 45 -1.80 -27.67 -7.75
N TRP A 46 -1.38 -27.08 -8.86
CA TRP A 46 -0.13 -27.42 -9.54
C TRP A 46 1.03 -26.46 -9.24
N LEU A 47 0.85 -25.48 -8.34
CA LEU A 47 1.80 -24.39 -8.09
C LEU A 47 2.28 -23.71 -9.40
N ALA A 48 1.34 -23.45 -10.31
CA ALA A 48 1.62 -22.91 -11.63
C ALA A 48 1.80 -21.38 -11.57
N LEU A 49 2.94 -20.93 -11.04
CA LEU A 49 3.36 -19.52 -11.05
C LEU A 49 3.61 -19.09 -12.50
N GLY A 50 2.68 -18.31 -13.06
CA GLY A 50 2.67 -17.98 -14.49
C GLY A 50 3.61 -16.83 -14.90
N ASP A 51 4.06 -16.02 -13.95
CA ASP A 51 4.93 -14.87 -14.18
C ASP A 51 6.33 -15.13 -13.61
N THR A 52 7.35 -14.59 -14.28
CA THR A 52 8.75 -14.80 -13.86
C THR A 52 9.04 -14.15 -12.51
N ASP A 53 8.40 -13.03 -12.20
CA ASP A 53 8.67 -12.31 -10.95
C ASP A 53 8.10 -13.06 -9.76
N ASP A 54 6.95 -13.72 -9.94
CA ASP A 54 6.34 -14.57 -8.92
C ASP A 54 7.22 -15.78 -8.58
N ASN A 55 7.80 -16.40 -9.60
CA ASN A 55 8.78 -17.49 -9.43
C ASN A 55 10.04 -17.00 -8.72
N MET A 56 10.55 -15.84 -9.13
CA MET A 56 11.75 -15.25 -8.56
C MET A 56 11.54 -14.85 -7.10
N ARG A 57 10.38 -14.29 -6.76
CA ARG A 57 10.01 -13.93 -5.39
C ARG A 57 9.98 -15.15 -4.49
N LEU A 58 9.34 -16.23 -4.92
CA LEU A 58 9.33 -17.48 -4.15
C LEU A 58 10.75 -18.04 -3.96
N ALA A 59 11.59 -17.97 -5.00
CA ALA A 59 12.99 -18.39 -4.91
C ALA A 59 13.77 -17.54 -3.89
N GLN A 60 13.60 -16.20 -3.89
CA GLN A 60 14.23 -15.28 -2.95
C GLN A 60 13.84 -15.58 -1.50
N VAL A 61 12.56 -15.81 -1.23
CA VAL A 61 12.07 -16.17 0.10
C VAL A 61 12.66 -17.50 0.57
N LYS A 62 12.69 -18.51 -0.31
CA LYS A 62 13.26 -19.82 0.01
C LYS A 62 14.76 -19.77 0.26
N ALA A 63 15.50 -18.96 -0.49
CA ALA A 63 16.93 -18.78 -0.29
C ALA A 63 17.20 -18.17 1.09
N TRP A 64 16.42 -17.17 1.50
CA TRP A 64 16.50 -16.58 2.84
C TRP A 64 16.20 -17.57 3.95
N LEU A 65 15.08 -18.29 3.86
CA LEU A 65 14.74 -19.35 4.83
C LEU A 65 15.75 -20.51 4.82
N GLY A 66 16.46 -20.70 3.70
CA GLY A 66 17.55 -21.66 3.54
C GLY A 66 18.92 -21.17 4.02
N GLY A 67 19.01 -19.98 4.62
CA GLY A 67 20.23 -19.47 5.26
C GLY A 67 20.91 -18.28 4.56
N GLN A 68 20.36 -17.79 3.44
CA GLN A 68 20.86 -16.55 2.81
C GLN A 68 20.66 -15.35 3.74
N GLY A 69 21.61 -14.41 3.75
CA GLY A 69 21.59 -13.26 4.65
C GLY A 69 20.37 -12.34 4.46
N TRP A 70 19.94 -11.67 5.53
CA TRP A 70 18.82 -10.72 5.48
C TRP A 70 19.04 -9.57 4.48
N PHE A 71 20.25 -9.01 4.41
CA PHE A 71 20.59 -7.94 3.48
C PHE A 71 21.21 -8.44 2.16
N ASP A 72 21.19 -9.75 1.92
CA ASP A 72 21.65 -10.35 0.69
C ASP A 72 20.43 -10.75 -0.17
N LEU A 73 20.22 -10.01 -1.27
CA LEU A 73 19.14 -10.25 -2.23
C LEU A 73 19.65 -10.87 -3.54
N ARG A 74 20.92 -11.27 -3.57
CA ARG A 74 21.53 -11.81 -4.77
C ARG A 74 20.96 -13.19 -5.10
N GLN A 75 20.58 -13.40 -6.35
CA GLN A 75 20.10 -14.67 -6.86
C GLN A 75 21.25 -15.39 -7.55
N HIS A 76 21.95 -16.25 -6.81
CA HIS A 76 23.12 -17.00 -7.29
C HIS A 76 22.79 -18.03 -8.39
N LYS A 77 21.51 -18.34 -8.60
CA LYS A 77 21.05 -19.20 -9.69
C LYS A 77 20.94 -18.46 -11.03
N LEU A 78 21.02 -17.12 -11.02
CA LEU A 78 21.05 -16.30 -12.22
C LEU A 78 22.48 -15.85 -12.51
N ALA A 79 22.91 -15.86 -13.77
CA ALA A 79 24.27 -15.47 -14.19
C ALA A 79 25.40 -16.05 -13.30
N PRO A 80 25.51 -17.38 -13.17
CA PRO A 80 26.58 -18.00 -12.40
C PRO A 80 27.98 -17.73 -13.03
N PRO A 81 29.05 -17.65 -12.22
CA PRO A 81 29.06 -17.87 -10.78
C PRO A 81 28.63 -16.65 -9.95
N ASP A 82 28.60 -15.47 -10.56
CA ASP A 82 28.52 -14.21 -9.82
C ASP A 82 27.14 -13.98 -9.19
N GLY A 83 26.05 -14.44 -9.79
CA GLY A 83 24.70 -14.10 -9.33
C GLY A 83 24.22 -12.77 -9.89
N LEU A 84 22.92 -12.49 -9.78
CA LEU A 84 22.35 -11.15 -10.05
C LEU A 84 21.66 -10.59 -8.82
N ASN A 85 21.88 -9.31 -8.53
CA ASN A 85 21.11 -8.62 -7.50
C ASN A 85 19.67 -8.45 -7.99
N ILE A 86 18.72 -8.82 -7.14
CA ILE A 86 17.32 -8.47 -7.32
C ILE A 86 17.01 -7.36 -6.32
N HIS A 87 16.63 -6.18 -6.81
CA HIS A 87 16.51 -4.99 -5.97
C HIS A 87 15.31 -5.05 -5.00
N TRP A 88 14.49 -6.10 -5.05
CA TRP A 88 13.25 -6.21 -4.30
C TRP A 88 13.44 -6.38 -2.79
N SER A 89 12.95 -5.39 -2.04
CA SER A 89 12.91 -5.41 -0.59
C SER A 89 12.20 -6.65 -0.01
N ARG A 90 12.69 -7.09 1.17
CA ARG A 90 12.09 -8.18 1.94
C ARG A 90 10.74 -7.84 2.59
N ILE A 91 10.24 -6.62 2.48
CA ILE A 91 8.91 -6.26 3.02
C ILE A 91 7.83 -7.22 2.50
N VAL A 92 7.87 -7.54 1.20
CA VAL A 92 6.91 -8.44 0.55
C VAL A 92 7.24 -9.92 0.82
N ASP A 93 8.48 -10.23 1.17
CA ASP A 93 8.90 -11.59 1.53
C ASP A 93 8.30 -12.03 2.87
N LEU A 94 8.11 -11.10 3.81
CA LEU A 94 7.63 -11.37 5.18
C LEU A 94 6.32 -12.19 5.24
N PRO A 95 5.21 -11.81 4.57
CA PRO A 95 3.98 -12.60 4.61
C PRO A 95 4.17 -13.99 3.99
N ILE A 96 4.98 -14.12 2.94
CA ILE A 96 5.24 -15.41 2.28
C ILE A 96 6.04 -16.31 3.24
N ALA A 97 7.11 -15.79 3.81
CA ALA A 97 7.97 -16.50 4.77
C ALA A 97 7.18 -16.95 6.01
N GLY A 98 6.35 -16.07 6.57
CA GLY A 98 5.49 -16.41 7.71
C GLY A 98 4.55 -17.57 7.41
N LEU A 99 3.90 -17.56 6.25
CA LEU A 99 3.02 -18.67 5.82
C LEU A 99 3.80 -19.96 5.60
N LEU A 100 4.99 -19.90 4.98
CA LEU A 100 5.85 -21.07 4.82
C LEU A 100 6.27 -21.67 6.17
N LEU A 101 6.71 -20.85 7.12
CA LEU A 101 7.12 -21.31 8.45
C LEU A 101 5.98 -21.95 9.24
N ILE A 102 4.76 -21.43 9.11
CA ILE A 102 3.56 -21.97 9.78
C ILE A 102 3.14 -23.31 9.14
N PHE A 103 3.09 -23.38 7.81
CA PHE A 103 2.44 -24.49 7.12
C PHE A 103 3.38 -25.64 6.72
N THR A 104 4.68 -25.39 6.59
CA THR A 104 5.67 -26.44 6.29
C THR A 104 5.65 -27.58 7.31
N PRO A 105 5.64 -27.34 8.64
CA PRO A 105 5.61 -28.45 9.61
C PRO A 105 4.29 -29.23 9.63
N ILE A 106 3.20 -28.65 9.12
CA ILE A 106 1.85 -29.24 9.17
C ILE A 106 1.57 -30.06 7.90
N PHE A 107 1.94 -29.51 6.73
CA PHE A 107 1.52 -30.04 5.44
C PHE A 107 2.69 -30.41 4.50
N GLY A 108 3.93 -30.21 4.94
CA GLY A 108 5.13 -30.38 4.13
C GLY A 108 5.42 -29.20 3.19
N ASP A 109 6.62 -29.19 2.61
CA ASP A 109 7.17 -28.07 1.83
C ASP A 109 6.29 -27.69 0.61
N PHE A 110 5.92 -28.66 -0.22
CA PHE A 110 5.17 -28.38 -1.46
C PHE A 110 3.78 -27.79 -1.17
N THR A 111 3.05 -28.36 -0.20
CA THR A 111 1.72 -27.85 0.17
C THR A 111 1.81 -26.48 0.84
N ALA A 112 2.84 -26.24 1.67
CA ALA A 112 3.07 -24.94 2.27
C ALA A 112 3.32 -23.85 1.21
N GLN A 113 4.10 -24.16 0.16
CA GLN A 113 4.32 -23.22 -0.95
C GLN A 113 3.02 -22.89 -1.70
N ARG A 114 2.15 -23.88 -1.92
CA ARG A 114 0.82 -23.65 -2.53
C ARG A 114 -0.05 -22.74 -1.66
N ILE A 115 -0.09 -22.99 -0.35
CA ILE A 115 -0.84 -22.18 0.61
C ILE A 115 -0.28 -20.75 0.66
N ALA A 116 1.04 -20.59 0.80
CA ALA A 116 1.70 -19.30 0.86
C ALA A 116 1.46 -18.49 -0.42
N SER A 117 1.59 -19.12 -1.59
CA SER A 117 1.38 -18.49 -2.89
C SER A 117 -0.08 -18.14 -3.15
N ALA A 118 -1.03 -18.85 -2.55
CA ALA A 118 -2.44 -18.51 -2.64
C ALA A 118 -2.82 -17.35 -1.72
N ILE A 119 -2.37 -17.37 -0.46
CA ILE A 119 -2.84 -16.47 0.59
C ILE A 119 -2.08 -15.14 0.59
N ALA A 120 -0.75 -15.13 0.42
CA ALA A 120 0.06 -13.91 0.58
C ALA A 120 -0.42 -12.73 -0.29
N PRO A 121 -0.76 -12.91 -1.59
CA PRO A 121 -1.25 -11.81 -2.42
C PRO A 121 -2.59 -11.23 -1.92
N MET A 122 -3.47 -12.09 -1.41
CA MET A 122 -4.78 -11.68 -0.88
C MET A 122 -4.67 -10.92 0.45
N ILE A 123 -3.57 -11.05 1.18
CA ILE A 123 -3.32 -10.22 2.39
C ILE A 123 -3.21 -8.75 1.99
N ALA A 124 -2.54 -8.43 0.87
CA ALA A 124 -2.47 -7.06 0.34
C ALA A 124 -3.83 -6.53 -0.13
N PHE A 125 -4.76 -7.41 -0.52
CA PHE A 125 -6.09 -7.01 -0.94
C PHE A 125 -6.91 -6.40 0.21
N ALA A 126 -6.72 -6.88 1.45
CA ALA A 126 -7.46 -6.38 2.61
C ALA A 126 -7.29 -4.86 2.83
N PRO A 127 -6.07 -4.32 2.97
CA PRO A 127 -5.88 -2.88 3.09
C PRO A 127 -6.30 -2.11 1.83
N ALA A 128 -6.09 -2.67 0.62
CA ALA A 128 -6.54 -2.04 -0.61
C ALA A 128 -8.06 -1.84 -0.65
N LEU A 129 -8.81 -2.92 -0.43
CA LEU A 129 -10.26 -2.92 -0.40
C LEU A 129 -10.78 -2.02 0.71
N PHE A 130 -10.27 -2.18 1.94
CA PHE A 130 -10.69 -1.36 3.07
C PHE A 130 -10.50 0.13 2.78
N ALA A 131 -9.33 0.52 2.29
CA ALA A 131 -9.00 1.90 2.00
C ALA A 131 -9.85 2.46 0.86
N MET A 132 -10.10 1.69 -0.20
CA MET A 132 -10.97 2.10 -1.30
C MET A 132 -12.42 2.35 -0.82
N LEU A 133 -12.99 1.40 -0.06
CA LEU A 133 -14.35 1.57 0.50
C LEU A 133 -14.40 2.78 1.43
N LEU A 134 -13.39 2.96 2.28
CA LEU A 134 -13.29 4.09 3.19
C LEU A 134 -13.16 5.44 2.45
N ALA A 135 -12.36 5.50 1.38
CA ALA A 135 -12.19 6.70 0.57
C ALA A 135 -13.52 7.12 -0.08
N VAL A 136 -14.23 6.18 -0.69
CA VAL A 136 -15.54 6.44 -1.32
C VAL A 136 -16.58 6.91 -0.31
N ARG A 137 -16.59 6.33 0.90
CA ARG A 137 -17.46 6.79 2.00
C ARG A 137 -17.19 8.23 2.41
N ARG A 138 -15.93 8.68 2.33
CA ARG A 138 -15.49 10.03 2.71
C ARG A 138 -15.70 11.06 1.60
N LEU A 139 -15.51 10.66 0.35
CA LEU A 139 -15.50 11.58 -0.80
C LEU A 139 -16.85 11.69 -1.52
N ILE A 140 -17.63 10.60 -1.55
CA ILE A 140 -18.87 10.53 -2.34
C ILE A 140 -20.08 10.51 -1.41
N HIS A 141 -20.28 9.41 -0.69
CA HIS A 141 -21.38 9.24 0.25
C HIS A 141 -21.13 8.04 1.17
N PRO A 142 -21.51 8.06 2.47
CA PRO A 142 -21.34 6.92 3.38
C PRO A 142 -21.92 5.59 2.86
N ARG A 143 -22.90 5.66 1.95
CA ARG A 143 -23.58 4.47 1.38
C ARG A 143 -23.06 4.03 0.00
N ALA A 144 -22.13 4.76 -0.60
CA ALA A 144 -21.69 4.51 -1.99
C ALA A 144 -20.68 3.34 -2.13
N TYR A 145 -20.12 2.85 -1.03
CA TYR A 145 -19.06 1.84 -1.07
C TYR A 145 -19.44 0.48 -1.70
N PRO A 146 -20.70 -0.04 -1.62
CA PRO A 146 -21.06 -1.26 -2.33
C PRO A 146 -20.96 -1.12 -3.86
N LEU A 147 -21.28 0.07 -4.39
CA LEU A 147 -21.11 0.35 -5.82
C LEU A 147 -19.63 0.38 -6.21
N ALA A 148 -18.78 1.00 -5.38
CA ALA A 148 -17.34 1.00 -5.62
C ALA A 148 -16.75 -0.43 -5.60
N PHE A 149 -17.23 -1.29 -4.70
CA PHE A 149 -16.89 -2.72 -4.72
C PHE A 149 -17.33 -3.38 -6.03
N ALA A 150 -18.57 -3.16 -6.48
CA ALA A 150 -19.07 -3.74 -7.73
C ALA A 150 -18.24 -3.30 -8.94
N ILE A 151 -17.84 -2.02 -9.01
CA ILE A 151 -16.96 -1.50 -10.07
C ILE A 151 -15.58 -2.18 -10.02
N LEU A 152 -14.99 -2.32 -8.82
CA LEU A 152 -13.71 -3.00 -8.66
C LEU A 152 -13.79 -4.47 -9.12
N MET A 153 -14.90 -5.16 -8.85
CA MET A 153 -15.12 -6.53 -9.31
C MET A 153 -15.18 -6.66 -10.85
N CYS A 154 -15.45 -5.56 -11.56
CA CYS A 154 -15.36 -5.49 -13.02
C CYS A 154 -13.95 -5.14 -13.54
N ALA A 155 -13.02 -4.73 -12.68
CA ALA A 155 -11.67 -4.28 -13.07
C ALA A 155 -10.66 -5.44 -13.05
N GLN A 156 -10.82 -6.41 -13.94
CA GLN A 156 -10.05 -7.67 -13.93
C GLN A 156 -8.53 -7.47 -13.97
N THR A 157 -8.02 -6.53 -14.78
CA THR A 157 -6.59 -6.24 -14.86
C THR A 157 -6.01 -5.79 -13.51
N THR A 158 -6.78 -5.01 -12.75
CA THR A 158 -6.40 -4.59 -11.40
C THR A 158 -6.53 -5.73 -10.40
N LEU A 159 -7.64 -6.49 -10.44
CA LEU A 159 -7.87 -7.62 -9.52
C LEU A 159 -6.77 -8.69 -9.62
N PHE A 160 -6.21 -8.90 -10.81
CA PHE A 160 -5.11 -9.84 -11.02
C PHE A 160 -3.92 -9.61 -10.07
N MET A 161 -3.68 -8.35 -9.68
CA MET A 161 -2.57 -7.97 -8.80
C MET A 161 -2.69 -8.49 -7.36
N TRP A 162 -3.86 -9.02 -6.97
CA TRP A 162 -4.09 -9.64 -5.67
C TRP A 162 -4.59 -11.08 -5.74
N MET A 163 -4.67 -11.66 -6.95
CA MET A 163 -5.09 -13.04 -7.11
C MET A 163 -4.01 -14.00 -6.58
N PRO A 164 -4.40 -15.22 -6.16
CA PRO A 164 -3.48 -16.30 -5.89
C PRO A 164 -2.42 -16.44 -6.98
N LEU A 165 -1.20 -16.73 -6.55
CA LEU A 165 0.01 -16.90 -7.36
C LEU A 165 0.67 -15.62 -7.87
N ARG A 166 0.06 -14.43 -7.68
CA ARG A 166 0.71 -13.13 -7.95
C ARG A 166 1.49 -12.64 -6.72
N LEU A 167 2.62 -13.29 -6.45
CA LEU A 167 3.51 -13.04 -5.30
C LEU A 167 4.30 -11.73 -5.38
N ASP A 168 4.37 -11.13 -6.55
CA ASP A 168 5.13 -9.91 -6.77
C ASP A 168 4.56 -8.66 -6.05
N HIS A 169 5.32 -7.58 -6.00
CA HIS A 169 5.07 -6.44 -5.12
C HIS A 169 3.97 -5.46 -5.56
N HIS A 170 3.52 -5.53 -6.81
CA HIS A 170 2.54 -4.59 -7.37
C HIS A 170 1.24 -4.51 -6.53
N GLY A 171 0.73 -5.63 -6.04
CA GLY A 171 -0.48 -5.66 -5.20
C GLY A 171 -0.31 -4.87 -3.89
N TRP A 172 0.89 -4.90 -3.29
CA TRP A 172 1.20 -4.14 -2.08
C TRP A 172 1.32 -2.64 -2.36
N GLN A 173 1.95 -2.26 -3.47
CA GLN A 173 2.03 -0.85 -3.88
C GLN A 173 0.66 -0.27 -4.22
N LEU A 174 -0.21 -1.01 -4.90
CA LEU A 174 -1.60 -0.59 -5.13
C LEU A 174 -2.39 -0.45 -3.82
N ALA A 175 -2.16 -1.34 -2.85
CA ALA A 175 -2.77 -1.21 -1.53
C ALA A 175 -2.31 0.07 -0.80
N MET A 176 -1.02 0.40 -0.87
CA MET A 176 -0.49 1.64 -0.32
C MET A 176 -1.06 2.87 -1.04
N LEU A 177 -1.22 2.82 -2.36
CA LEU A 177 -1.87 3.89 -3.13
C LEU A 177 -3.32 4.11 -2.68
N CYS A 178 -4.09 3.03 -2.47
CA CYS A 178 -5.46 3.14 -1.93
C CYS A 178 -5.45 3.77 -0.52
N LEU A 179 -4.51 3.41 0.34
CA LEU A 179 -4.35 4.01 1.67
C LEU A 179 -3.98 5.49 1.60
N VAL A 180 -3.12 5.89 0.65
CA VAL A 180 -2.80 7.30 0.39
C VAL A 180 -4.07 8.07 0.03
N VAL A 181 -4.88 7.57 -0.92
CA VAL A 181 -6.15 8.22 -1.29
C VAL A 181 -7.11 8.32 -0.10
N ALA A 182 -7.24 7.25 0.69
CA ALA A 182 -8.08 7.25 1.90
C ALA A 182 -7.58 8.25 2.95
N GLY A 183 -6.26 8.39 3.12
CA GLY A 183 -5.62 9.34 4.03
C GLY A 183 -5.79 10.80 3.59
N LEU A 184 -5.69 11.07 2.28
CA LEU A 184 -6.00 12.38 1.71
C LEU A 184 -7.47 12.77 1.95
N ALA A 185 -8.39 11.80 1.83
CA ALA A 185 -9.81 11.99 2.12
C ALA A 185 -10.15 12.06 3.62
N ASP A 186 -9.19 11.88 4.52
CA ASP A 186 -9.46 11.87 5.96
C ASP A 186 -9.76 13.29 6.47
N PRO A 187 -10.90 13.55 7.13
CA PRO A 187 -11.20 14.86 7.70
C PRO A 187 -10.26 15.22 8.86
N ALA A 188 -9.69 14.24 9.56
CA ALA A 188 -8.74 14.49 10.65
C ALA A 188 -7.33 14.67 10.07
N GLY A 189 -6.82 15.90 10.09
CA GLY A 189 -5.52 16.27 9.52
C GLY A 189 -4.37 15.37 9.96
N ARG A 190 -4.17 15.21 11.27
CA ARG A 190 -3.11 14.36 11.86
C ARG A 190 -3.14 12.92 11.35
N ARG A 191 -4.32 12.29 11.43
CA ARG A 191 -4.51 10.89 11.02
C ARG A 191 -4.31 10.74 9.52
N GLY A 192 -4.89 11.66 8.73
CA GLY A 192 -4.72 11.66 7.27
C GLY A 192 -3.27 11.83 6.85
N GLY A 193 -2.56 12.81 7.41
CA GLY A 193 -1.14 13.05 7.13
C GLY A 193 -0.28 11.84 7.48
N ALA A 194 -0.47 11.28 8.68
CA ALA A 194 0.25 10.09 9.12
C ALA A 194 0.01 8.89 8.19
N THR A 195 -1.24 8.62 7.82
CA THR A 195 -1.60 7.53 6.89
C THR A 195 -0.93 7.73 5.53
N VAL A 196 -0.97 8.93 4.95
CA VAL A 196 -0.36 9.21 3.65
C VAL A 196 1.16 9.02 3.71
N GLY A 197 1.83 9.56 4.73
CA GLY A 197 3.29 9.48 4.84
C GLY A 197 3.79 8.06 5.10
N LEU A 198 3.11 7.31 5.99
CA LEU A 198 3.45 5.90 6.25
C LEU A 198 3.22 5.02 5.01
N ALA A 199 2.07 5.15 4.34
CA ALA A 199 1.78 4.38 3.14
C ALA A 199 2.75 4.70 2.00
N THR A 200 3.10 5.99 1.83
CA THR A 200 4.12 6.43 0.86
C THR A 200 5.48 5.81 1.17
N ALA A 201 5.92 5.86 2.44
CA ALA A 201 7.19 5.30 2.86
C ALA A 201 7.27 3.77 2.68
N VAL A 202 6.20 3.05 3.02
CA VAL A 202 6.10 1.60 2.78
C VAL A 202 6.14 1.32 1.28
N SER A 203 5.41 2.09 0.46
CA SER A 203 5.44 1.95 -0.99
C SER A 203 6.85 2.10 -1.55
N PHE A 204 7.59 3.15 -1.15
CA PHE A 204 8.99 3.35 -1.57
C PHE A 204 9.95 2.30 -1.03
N GLY A 205 9.72 1.83 0.19
CA GLY A 205 10.47 0.71 0.75
C GLY A 205 10.28 -0.59 -0.03
N ILE A 206 9.19 -0.72 -0.79
CA ILE A 206 8.89 -1.85 -1.67
C ILE A 206 9.47 -1.64 -3.07
N GLY A 207 9.23 -0.47 -3.68
CA GLY A 207 9.65 -0.14 -5.04
C GLY A 207 9.35 1.33 -5.42
N LEU A 208 9.89 1.80 -6.54
CA LEU A 208 9.84 3.20 -6.97
C LEU A 208 8.85 3.51 -8.11
N GLU A 209 8.11 2.52 -8.59
CA GLU A 209 7.19 2.60 -9.72
C GLU A 209 6.08 3.65 -9.52
N LEU A 210 5.68 3.88 -8.26
CA LEU A 210 4.64 4.83 -7.90
C LEU A 210 5.15 6.24 -7.53
N ILE A 211 6.42 6.58 -7.78
CA ILE A 211 6.96 7.94 -7.53
C ILE A 211 6.00 9.03 -8.01
N PRO A 212 5.49 9.03 -9.25
CA PRO A 212 4.63 10.13 -9.73
C PRO A 212 3.36 10.28 -8.89
N MET A 213 2.73 9.18 -8.52
CA MET A 213 1.50 9.19 -7.72
C MET A 213 1.77 9.67 -6.29
N MET A 214 2.88 9.25 -5.69
CA MET A 214 3.28 9.67 -4.34
C MET A 214 3.68 11.15 -4.31
N ALA A 215 4.34 11.64 -5.36
CA ALA A 215 4.69 13.05 -5.51
C ALA A 215 3.42 13.92 -5.64
N ILE A 216 2.44 13.49 -6.45
CA ILE A 216 1.14 14.17 -6.56
C ILE A 216 0.42 14.20 -5.20
N ALA A 217 0.45 13.12 -4.43
CA ALA A 217 -0.14 13.07 -3.10
C ALA A 217 0.53 14.07 -2.13
N GLY A 218 1.86 14.10 -2.08
CA GLY A 218 2.61 15.07 -1.28
C GLY A 218 2.35 16.52 -1.70
N ALA A 219 2.38 16.79 -3.00
CA ALA A 219 2.05 18.10 -3.57
C ALA A 219 0.62 18.53 -3.20
N SER A 220 -0.34 17.61 -3.22
CA SER A 220 -1.72 17.92 -2.83
C SER A 220 -1.83 18.35 -1.36
N ILE A 221 -1.06 17.75 -0.45
CA ILE A 221 -1.01 18.15 0.96
C ILE A 221 -0.39 19.53 1.11
N ALA A 222 0.72 19.79 0.41
CA ALA A 222 1.37 21.10 0.41
C ALA A 222 0.45 22.21 -0.13
N LEU A 223 -0.25 21.96 -1.23
CA LEU A 223 -1.21 22.90 -1.82
C LEU A 223 -2.43 23.14 -0.92
N ARG A 224 -2.92 22.11 -0.23
CA ARG A 224 -3.99 22.26 0.78
C ARG A 224 -3.54 23.15 1.92
N TRP A 225 -2.33 22.95 2.44
CA TRP A 225 -1.75 23.81 3.46
C TRP A 225 -1.63 25.26 2.97
N MET A 226 -1.18 25.48 1.73
CA MET A 226 -1.10 26.81 1.13
C MET A 226 -2.46 27.51 1.07
N TRP A 227 -3.52 26.78 0.69
CA TRP A 227 -4.85 27.35 0.48
C TRP A 227 -5.65 27.56 1.77
N ALA A 228 -5.35 26.77 2.82
CA ALA A 228 -6.12 26.72 4.05
C ALA A 228 -6.09 28.04 4.85
N GLN A 229 -7.27 28.45 5.34
CA GLN A 229 -7.50 29.66 6.13
C GLN A 229 -8.38 29.35 7.35
N GLY A 230 -8.37 30.25 8.34
CA GLY A 230 -9.15 30.10 9.57
C GLY A 230 -8.83 28.79 10.31
N GLU A 231 -9.85 28.11 10.83
CA GLU A 231 -9.70 26.84 11.56
C GLU A 231 -9.06 25.73 10.72
N MET A 232 -9.32 25.72 9.40
CA MET A 232 -8.74 24.73 8.49
C MET A 232 -7.22 24.88 8.35
N ALA A 233 -6.66 26.06 8.59
CA ALA A 233 -5.21 26.27 8.53
C ALA A 233 -4.47 25.40 9.56
N MET A 234 -5.04 25.25 10.75
CA MET A 234 -4.47 24.39 11.79
C MET A 234 -4.53 22.92 11.37
N VAL A 235 -5.68 22.46 10.87
CA VAL A 235 -5.89 21.07 10.43
C VAL A 235 -4.92 20.67 9.32
N GLU A 236 -4.76 21.52 8.30
CA GLU A 236 -3.85 21.22 7.19
C GLU A 236 -2.38 21.39 7.56
N THR A 237 -2.05 22.27 8.52
CA THR A 237 -0.68 22.34 9.11
C THR A 237 -0.33 21.07 9.85
N GLU A 238 -1.26 20.52 10.65
CA GLU A 238 -1.07 19.23 11.31
C GLU A 238 -0.95 18.08 10.31
N ARG A 239 -1.75 18.09 9.23
CA ARG A 239 -1.63 17.10 8.15
C ARG A 239 -0.24 17.14 7.51
N LEU A 240 0.22 18.33 7.12
CA LEU A 240 1.54 18.53 6.52
C LEU A 240 2.65 18.04 7.45
N ARG A 241 2.58 18.41 8.74
CA ARG A 241 3.55 18.01 9.76
C ARG A 241 3.62 16.50 9.94
N LEU A 242 2.47 15.84 10.11
CA LEU A 242 2.43 14.39 10.32
C LEU A 242 2.84 13.64 9.06
N TYR A 243 2.46 14.13 7.87
CA TYR A 243 2.94 13.58 6.60
C TYR A 243 4.48 13.64 6.51
N ALA A 244 5.07 14.80 6.76
CA ALA A 244 6.51 14.99 6.70
C ALA A 244 7.27 14.08 7.68
N VAL A 245 6.83 14.02 8.94
CA VAL A 245 7.47 13.19 9.98
C VAL A 245 7.37 11.71 9.64
N THR A 246 6.19 11.22 9.24
CA THR A 246 6.02 9.79 8.95
C THR A 246 6.65 9.39 7.62
N LEU A 247 6.71 10.28 6.64
CA LEU A 247 7.46 10.04 5.40
C LEU A 247 8.96 9.89 5.68
N ALA A 248 9.55 10.86 6.39
CA ALA A 248 10.99 10.83 6.71
C ALA A 248 11.35 9.62 7.58
N GLY A 249 10.64 9.44 8.70
CA GLY A 249 10.88 8.34 9.61
C GLY A 249 10.63 6.99 8.96
N GLY A 250 9.55 6.86 8.19
CA GLY A 250 9.21 5.64 7.47
C GLY A 250 10.26 5.28 6.42
N CYS A 251 10.73 6.24 5.61
CA CYS A 251 11.76 5.99 4.60
C CYS A 251 13.10 5.64 5.24
N ALA A 252 13.49 6.30 6.34
CA ALA A 252 14.69 5.98 7.08
C ALA A 252 14.65 4.55 7.66
N ILE A 253 13.50 4.14 8.23
CA ILE A 253 13.29 2.77 8.73
C ILE A 253 13.30 1.77 7.58
N ALA A 254 12.61 2.07 6.46
CA ALA A 254 12.58 1.20 5.29
C ALA A 254 13.99 0.98 4.73
N PHE A 255 14.77 2.05 4.57
CA PHE A 255 16.15 1.95 4.10
C PHE A 255 17.03 1.19 5.10
N GLY A 256 17.04 1.58 6.37
CA GLY A 256 17.88 0.96 7.39
C GLY A 256 17.56 -0.52 7.63
N GLY A 257 16.26 -0.87 7.55
CA GLY A 257 15.77 -2.22 7.80
C GLY A 257 15.80 -3.14 6.58
N PHE A 258 15.68 -2.62 5.35
CA PHE A 258 15.43 -3.44 4.16
C PHE A 258 16.35 -3.17 2.95
N ALA A 259 17.15 -2.10 2.93
CA ALA A 259 18.11 -1.92 1.85
C ALA A 259 19.18 -3.02 1.90
N SER A 260 19.34 -3.78 0.81
CA SER A 260 20.40 -4.80 0.67
C SER A 260 21.78 -4.17 0.62
N TYR A 261 22.84 -4.99 0.71
CA TYR A 261 24.21 -4.48 0.53
C TYR A 261 24.38 -3.79 -0.84
N ASP A 262 23.84 -4.40 -1.90
CA ASP A 262 23.91 -3.85 -3.26
C ASP A 262 23.02 -2.59 -3.42
N ASN A 263 21.85 -2.54 -2.75
CA ASN A 263 20.93 -1.41 -2.85
C ASN A 263 21.39 -0.16 -2.06
N ARG A 264 22.47 -0.26 -1.28
CA ARG A 264 23.12 0.91 -0.65
C ARG A 264 23.98 1.71 -1.61
N GLN A 265 24.15 1.26 -2.85
CA GLN A 265 24.81 2.02 -3.92
C GLN A 265 23.85 3.03 -4.57
N MET A 266 24.38 3.92 -5.42
CA MET A 266 23.58 4.91 -6.16
C MET A 266 22.82 4.27 -7.34
N LEU A 267 21.71 3.59 -7.03
CA LEU A 267 20.83 2.90 -7.99
C LEU A 267 19.54 3.68 -8.26
N CYS A 268 18.90 3.39 -9.40
CA CYS A 268 17.73 4.12 -9.93
C CYS A 268 16.38 3.42 -9.74
N ASP A 269 16.35 2.16 -9.32
CA ASP A 269 15.16 1.30 -9.31
C ASP A 269 14.73 0.84 -7.90
N VAL A 270 15.35 1.40 -6.87
CA VAL A 270 15.07 1.09 -5.46
C VAL A 270 15.27 2.30 -4.58
N LEU A 271 14.71 2.30 -3.36
CA LEU A 271 15.02 3.28 -2.31
C LEU A 271 16.51 3.22 -1.93
N SER A 272 17.33 3.87 -2.74
CA SER A 272 18.77 4.01 -2.62
C SER A 272 19.11 5.31 -1.87
N PRO A 273 20.39 5.58 -1.54
CA PRO A 273 20.78 6.86 -0.93
C PRO A 273 20.34 8.09 -1.72
N VAL A 274 20.21 7.99 -3.05
CA VAL A 274 19.77 9.09 -3.93
C VAL A 274 18.32 9.46 -3.64
N TYR A 275 17.43 8.48 -3.64
CA TYR A 275 16.00 8.70 -3.35
C TYR A 275 15.77 8.98 -1.87
N LEU A 276 16.47 8.29 -0.97
CA LEU A 276 16.34 8.52 0.47
C LEU A 276 16.72 9.96 0.84
N SER A 277 17.87 10.45 0.38
CA SER A 277 18.31 11.82 0.69
C SER A 277 17.31 12.86 0.14
N THR A 278 16.78 12.64 -1.06
CA THR A 278 15.75 13.49 -1.66
C THR A 278 14.48 13.51 -0.81
N LEU A 279 13.97 12.34 -0.42
CA LEU A 279 12.76 12.22 0.39
C LEU A 279 12.94 12.81 1.80
N LEU A 280 14.10 12.61 2.43
CA LEU A 280 14.43 13.20 3.73
C LEU A 280 14.52 14.72 3.64
N LEU A 281 15.15 15.25 2.59
CA LEU A 281 15.23 16.69 2.37
C LEU A 281 13.84 17.30 2.13
N SER A 282 13.06 16.74 1.20
CA SER A 282 11.69 17.20 0.95
C SER A 282 10.84 17.16 2.21
N ALA A 283 10.91 16.07 2.98
CA ALA A 283 10.19 15.96 4.24
C ALA A 283 10.66 17.00 5.29
N ALA A 284 11.97 17.23 5.42
CA ALA A 284 12.51 18.23 6.33
C ALA A 284 12.05 19.66 5.96
N LEU A 285 12.03 19.98 4.66
CA LEU A 285 11.54 21.25 4.16
C LEU A 285 10.05 21.44 4.45
N LEU A 286 9.20 20.46 4.12
CA LEU A 286 7.78 20.49 4.44
C LEU A 286 7.51 20.58 5.95
N LEU A 287 8.31 19.91 6.76
CA LEU A 287 8.24 20.00 8.21
C LEU A 287 8.59 21.41 8.69
N GLY A 288 9.67 22.01 8.17
CA GLY A 288 10.06 23.38 8.47
C GLY A 288 8.98 24.39 8.10
N LEU A 289 8.38 24.25 6.91
CA LEU A 289 7.25 25.08 6.47
C LEU A 289 6.06 25.02 7.44
N SER A 290 5.79 23.86 8.05
CA SER A 290 4.70 23.68 9.01
C SER A 290 4.87 24.47 10.33
N PHE A 291 6.05 25.07 10.57
CA PHE A 291 6.33 25.91 11.74
C PHE A 291 6.44 27.40 11.40
N VAL A 292 6.42 27.78 10.12
CA VAL A 292 6.49 29.18 9.72
C VAL A 292 5.13 29.84 9.96
N PRO A 293 5.05 30.95 10.72
CA PRO A 293 3.81 31.70 10.90
C PRO A 293 3.50 32.49 9.62
N ALA A 294 2.95 31.79 8.62
CA ALA A 294 2.55 32.38 7.34
C ALA A 294 1.02 32.48 7.27
N GLU A 295 0.48 33.69 7.40
CA GLU A 295 -0.97 33.93 7.38
C GLU A 295 -1.53 34.17 5.97
N GLY A 296 -0.68 34.52 5.00
CA GLY A 296 -1.06 34.82 3.62
C GLY A 296 -0.79 33.70 2.63
N ARG A 297 -1.74 33.44 1.71
CA ARG A 297 -1.59 32.45 0.62
C ARG A 297 -0.36 32.73 -0.26
N GLY A 298 -0.10 33.99 -0.58
CA GLY A 298 1.06 34.38 -1.39
C GLY A 298 2.39 34.08 -0.71
N LEU A 299 2.48 34.31 0.61
CA LEU A 299 3.66 33.96 1.39
C LEU A 299 3.86 32.44 1.44
N ARG A 300 2.79 31.66 1.70
CA ARG A 300 2.86 30.20 1.68
C ARG A 300 3.27 29.64 0.31
N LEU A 301 2.78 30.23 -0.79
CA LEU A 301 3.19 29.87 -2.14
C LEU A 301 4.67 30.17 -2.37
N GLY A 302 5.13 31.37 -2.01
CA GLY A 302 6.55 31.74 -2.12
C GLY A 302 7.44 30.79 -1.33
N LEU A 303 7.04 30.44 -0.10
CA LEU A 303 7.74 29.46 0.73
C LEU A 303 7.77 28.06 0.11
N LEU A 304 6.68 27.61 -0.52
CA LEU A 304 6.62 26.32 -1.21
C LEU A 304 7.45 26.28 -2.49
N LEU A 305 7.63 27.40 -3.20
CA LEU A 305 8.46 27.46 -4.41
C LEU A 305 9.96 27.54 -4.08
N LEU A 306 10.30 28.03 -2.88
CA LEU A 306 11.67 28.10 -2.39
C LEU A 306 12.16 26.76 -1.79
N ALA A 307 11.22 25.95 -1.30
CA ALA A 307 11.46 24.62 -0.75
C ALA A 307 11.46 23.56 -1.86
#